data_AF-T1AHX9-F1
#
_entry.id   AF-T1AHX9-F1
#
_cell.length_a   1.000
_cell.length_b   1.000
_cell.length_c   1.000
_cell.angle_alpha   90.00
_cell.angle_beta   90.00
_cell.angle_gamma   90.00
#
_symmetry.space_group_name_H-M   'P 1'
#
loop_
_entity.id
_entity.type
_entity.pdbx_description
1 polymer ?
#
loop_
_entity_poly.entity_id
_entity_poly.type
_entity_poly.pdbx_seq_one_letter_code
_entity_poly.pdbx_strand_id
1 'polypeptide(L)'
;KTTLLRMLTGAESPDAGEIRVGPTVKLAYVDQSRQALDDRKTVWEEISGGLDLIKVGSYETASRSYVGRFNFKGTQQQQTIGELSGGERNRVHLAKVLRSGGNVLLLDEPTNDLDVETLRALEEALLNFPGCAVVISHDRWFLDRIATHILAFEGDSQVVWFQGNHQEYVEDFRRRKGDAAD
;
A
#
# COMPACT_ATOMS: atom_id res chain seq x y z
N LYS A 1 1.76 15.89 1.38
CA LYS A 1 1.98 14.45 1.63
C LYS A 1 2.53 13.76 0.38
N THR A 2 1.85 13.79 -0.77
CA THR A 2 2.36 13.25 -2.05
C THR A 2 3.76 13.75 -2.43
N THR A 3 4.07 15.03 -2.22
CA THR A 3 5.43 15.59 -2.42
C THR A 3 6.50 14.84 -1.64
N LEU A 4 6.21 14.36 -0.42
CA LEU A 4 7.15 13.54 0.34
C LEU A 4 7.43 12.21 -0.36
N LEU A 5 6.39 11.54 -0.88
CA LEU A 5 6.58 10.30 -1.65
C LEU A 5 7.39 10.54 -2.93
N ARG A 6 7.14 11.65 -3.63
CA ARG A 6 7.92 12.04 -4.82
C ARG A 6 9.38 12.33 -4.51
N MET A 7 9.66 12.95 -3.37
CA MET A 7 11.03 13.15 -2.90
C MET A 7 11.69 11.81 -2.51
N LEU A 8 10.94 10.88 -1.90
CA LEU A 8 11.44 9.53 -1.57
C LEU A 8 11.76 8.70 -2.82
N THR A 9 10.99 8.86 -3.91
CA THR A 9 11.27 8.19 -5.20
C THR A 9 12.32 8.91 -6.06
N GLY A 10 12.79 10.08 -5.63
CA GLY A 10 13.75 10.90 -6.38
C GLY A 10 13.13 11.67 -7.55
N ALA A 11 11.80 11.69 -7.67
CA ALA A 11 11.09 12.48 -8.69
C ALA A 11 11.12 13.99 -8.40
N GLU A 12 11.23 14.37 -7.13
CA GLU A 12 11.41 15.75 -6.68
C GLU A 12 12.63 15.85 -5.74
N SER A 13 13.27 17.01 -5.68
CA SER A 13 14.41 17.26 -4.78
C SER A 13 14.01 18.18 -3.63
N PRO A 14 14.54 17.99 -2.41
CA PRO A 14 14.28 18.91 -1.31
C PRO A 14 14.97 20.26 -1.54
N ASP A 15 14.30 21.36 -1.19
CA ASP A 15 14.89 22.71 -1.25
C ASP A 15 16.07 22.88 -0.27
N ALA A 16 16.01 22.19 0.88
CA ALA A 16 17.06 22.13 1.89
C ALA A 16 17.01 20.79 2.66
N GLY A 17 18.15 20.39 3.23
CA GLY A 17 18.30 19.10 3.92
C GLY A 17 18.71 17.96 2.99
N GLU A 18 18.62 16.72 3.47
CA GLU A 18 19.06 15.54 2.72
C GLU A 18 18.12 14.36 3.00
N ILE A 19 17.79 13.60 1.94
CA ILE A 19 17.11 12.31 2.05
C ILE A 19 18.12 11.21 1.72
N ARG A 20 18.39 10.35 2.69
CA ARG A 20 19.30 9.21 2.51
C ARG A 20 18.50 7.91 2.45
N VAL A 21 18.57 7.25 1.29
CA VAL A 21 17.97 5.93 1.09
C VAL A 21 19.06 4.87 1.24
N GLY A 22 18.81 3.88 2.09
CA GLY A 22 19.76 2.79 2.32
C GLY A 22 20.00 1.96 1.06
N PRO A 23 21.20 1.40 0.85
CA PRO A 23 21.57 0.70 -0.39
C PRO A 23 20.77 -0.59 -0.64
N THR A 24 20.14 -1.14 0.40
CA THR A 24 19.30 -2.34 0.32
C THR A 24 17.84 -2.02 0.01
N VAL A 25 17.45 -0.75 0.03
CA VAL A 25 16.06 -0.33 -0.18
C VAL A 25 15.69 -0.47 -1.66
N LYS A 26 14.56 -1.14 -1.88
CA LYS A 26 13.88 -1.27 -3.16
C LYS A 26 12.49 -0.68 -2.99
N LEU A 27 12.31 0.53 -3.51
CA LEU A 27 11.03 1.22 -3.44
C LEU A 27 10.07 0.62 -4.48
N ALA A 28 8.86 0.31 -4.05
CA ALA A 28 7.74 0.04 -4.93
C ALA A 28 6.67 1.11 -4.68
N TYR A 29 6.49 1.99 -5.66
CA TYR A 29 5.50 3.05 -5.62
C TYR A 29 4.22 2.54 -6.30
N VAL A 30 3.13 2.48 -5.53
CA VAL A 30 1.78 2.30 -6.07
C VAL A 30 1.21 3.69 -6.26
N ASP A 31 1.14 4.14 -7.50
CA ASP A 31 0.40 5.35 -7.83
C ASP A 31 -1.03 5.00 -8.25
N GLN A 32 -1.88 6.02 -8.30
CA GLN A 32 -3.25 5.87 -8.81
C GLN A 32 -3.30 5.66 -10.33
N SER A 33 -2.17 5.79 -11.04
CA SER A 33 -2.06 5.41 -12.44
C SER A 33 -2.04 3.89 -12.49
N ARG A 34 -3.26 3.35 -12.59
CA ARG A 34 -3.50 1.93 -12.78
C ARG A 34 -2.68 1.48 -13.99
N GLN A 35 -1.51 0.89 -13.77
CA GLN A 35 -0.76 0.25 -14.85
C GLN A 35 -1.73 -0.70 -15.55
N ALA A 36 -1.87 -0.51 -16.86
CA ALA A 36 -2.85 -1.23 -17.64
C ALA A 36 -2.68 -2.73 -17.42
N LEU A 37 -3.73 -3.37 -16.90
CA LEU A 37 -3.83 -4.82 -16.84
C LEU A 37 -4.15 -5.32 -18.26
N ASP A 38 -3.60 -6.47 -18.66
CA ASP A 38 -3.95 -7.08 -19.94
C ASP A 38 -5.29 -7.83 -19.79
N ASP A 39 -6.34 -7.27 -20.39
CA ASP A 39 -7.72 -7.79 -20.32
C ASP A 39 -7.86 -9.23 -20.80
N ARG A 40 -6.90 -9.72 -21.61
CA ARG A 40 -6.93 -11.08 -22.19
C ARG A 40 -6.37 -12.15 -21.26
N LYS A 41 -5.60 -11.76 -20.24
CA LYS A 41 -5.01 -12.72 -19.30
C LYS A 41 -6.02 -13.08 -18.24
N THR A 42 -5.82 -14.25 -17.63
CA THR A 42 -6.53 -14.61 -16.41
C THR A 42 -5.97 -13.86 -15.21
N VAL A 43 -6.76 -13.76 -14.13
CA VAL A 43 -6.31 -13.21 -12.84
C VAL A 43 -5.00 -13.83 -12.38
N TRP A 44 -4.91 -15.16 -12.42
CA TRP A 44 -3.70 -15.86 -11.99
C TRP A 44 -2.52 -15.59 -12.90
N GLU A 45 -2.69 -15.60 -14.22
CA GLU A 45 -1.60 -15.30 -15.16
C GLU A 45 -1.09 -13.88 -15.00
N GLU A 46 -1.99 -12.91 -14.80
CA GLU A 46 -1.61 -11.51 -14.67
C GLU A 46 -0.83 -11.24 -13.37
N ILE A 47 -1.21 -11.88 -12.27
CA ILE A 47 -0.50 -11.74 -10.99
C ILE A 47 0.77 -12.58 -10.96
N SER A 48 0.75 -13.82 -11.44
CA SER A 48 1.86 -14.78 -11.32
C SER A 48 2.86 -14.74 -12.47
N GLY A 49 2.47 -14.19 -13.62
CA GLY A 49 3.25 -14.33 -14.86
C GLY A 49 3.28 -15.76 -15.41
N GLY A 50 2.30 -16.60 -15.03
CA GLY A 50 2.23 -18.01 -15.44
C GLY A 50 3.14 -18.95 -14.64
N LEU A 51 3.66 -18.51 -13.49
CA LEU A 51 4.57 -19.29 -12.66
C LEU A 51 3.81 -19.97 -11.51
N ASP A 52 4.08 -21.25 -11.26
CA ASP A 52 3.51 -21.98 -10.11
C ASP A 52 4.10 -21.52 -8.77
N LEU A 53 5.38 -21.14 -8.78
CA LEU A 53 6.09 -20.52 -7.66
C LEU A 53 6.47 -19.10 -8.03
N ILE A 54 6.14 -18.15 -7.16
CA ILE A 54 6.50 -16.75 -7.34
C ILE A 54 7.36 -16.28 -6.19
N LYS A 55 8.30 -15.40 -6.51
CA LYS A 55 9.07 -14.64 -5.53
C LYS A 55 8.32 -13.36 -5.19
N VAL A 56 8.08 -13.14 -3.91
CA VAL A 56 7.44 -11.93 -3.37
C VAL A 56 8.42 -11.29 -2.40
N GLY A 57 9.10 -10.24 -2.83
CA GLY A 57 10.20 -9.64 -2.06
C GLY A 57 11.34 -10.64 -1.84
N SER A 58 11.55 -11.04 -0.58
CA SER A 58 12.64 -11.93 -0.16
C SER A 58 12.27 -13.41 -0.07
N TYR A 59 10.98 -13.77 -0.14
CA TYR A 59 10.51 -15.16 0.03
C TYR A 59 9.82 -15.70 -1.23
N GLU A 60 9.73 -17.03 -1.31
CA GLU A 60 9.01 -17.75 -2.37
C GLU A 60 7.71 -18.34 -1.83
N THR A 61 6.67 -18.35 -2.66
CA THR A 61 5.36 -18.88 -2.30
C THR A 61 4.63 -19.46 -3.51
N ALA A 62 3.73 -20.41 -3.28
CA ALA A 62 2.85 -20.94 -4.31
C ALA A 62 1.96 -19.82 -4.84
N SER A 63 1.96 -19.61 -6.16
CA SER A 63 1.27 -18.49 -6.80
C SER A 63 -0.24 -18.55 -6.58
N ARG A 64 -0.83 -19.75 -6.61
CA ARG A 64 -2.26 -19.97 -6.32
C ARG A 64 -2.65 -19.52 -4.91
N SER A 65 -1.79 -19.82 -3.93
CA SER A 65 -1.99 -19.41 -2.54
C SER A 65 -1.83 -17.90 -2.39
N TYR A 66 -0.84 -17.29 -3.06
CA TYR A 66 -0.65 -15.84 -3.07
C TYR A 66 -1.84 -15.10 -3.67
N VAL A 67 -2.29 -15.51 -4.85
CA VAL A 67 -3.48 -14.95 -5.52
C VAL A 67 -4.73 -15.10 -4.63
N GLY A 68 -4.86 -16.22 -3.91
CA GLY A 68 -5.93 -16.45 -2.95
C GLY A 68 -5.95 -15.47 -1.77
N ARG A 69 -4.81 -14.88 -1.37
CA ARG A 69 -4.75 -13.84 -0.31
C ARG A 69 -5.44 -12.54 -0.71
N PHE A 70 -5.56 -12.28 -2.01
CA PHE A 70 -6.31 -11.15 -2.56
C PHE A 70 -7.76 -11.52 -2.87
N ASN A 71 -8.27 -12.54 -2.18
CA ASN A 71 -9.64 -13.04 -2.27
C ASN A 71 -10.08 -13.53 -3.66
N PHE A 72 -9.13 -13.94 -4.50
CA PHE A 72 -9.44 -14.66 -5.74
C PHE A 72 -9.40 -16.17 -5.50
N LYS A 73 -10.57 -16.79 -5.30
CA LYS A 73 -10.68 -18.21 -4.91
C LYS A 73 -11.12 -19.08 -6.08
N GLY A 74 -10.58 -20.30 -6.15
CA GLY A 74 -11.03 -21.33 -7.09
C GLY A 74 -11.08 -20.85 -8.55
N THR A 75 -12.27 -20.87 -9.14
CA THR A 75 -12.52 -20.52 -10.54
C THR A 75 -12.30 -19.04 -10.85
N GLN A 76 -12.42 -18.13 -9.88
CA GLN A 76 -12.16 -16.70 -10.11
C GLN A 76 -10.74 -16.44 -10.58
N GLN A 77 -9.78 -17.30 -10.21
CA GLN A 77 -8.40 -17.19 -10.67
C GLN A 77 -8.24 -17.41 -12.18
N GLN A 78 -9.23 -18.05 -12.82
CA GLN A 78 -9.25 -18.36 -14.25
C GLN A 78 -10.11 -17.37 -15.05
N GLN A 79 -10.81 -16.44 -14.39
CA GLN A 79 -11.54 -15.39 -15.08
C GLN A 79 -10.58 -14.44 -15.76
N THR A 80 -10.98 -13.92 -16.91
CA THR A 80 -10.18 -12.94 -17.62
C THR A 80 -10.29 -11.57 -16.96
N ILE A 81 -9.22 -10.78 -17.03
CA ILE A 81 -9.18 -9.43 -16.44
C ILE A 81 -10.30 -8.53 -17.01
N GLY A 82 -10.68 -8.72 -18.28
CA GLY A 82 -11.76 -7.97 -18.91
C GLY A 82 -13.16 -8.22 -18.32
N GLU A 83 -13.37 -9.34 -17.63
CA GLU A 83 -14.66 -9.71 -17.01
C GLU A 83 -14.79 -9.19 -15.57
N LEU A 84 -13.70 -8.69 -14.98
CA LEU A 84 -13.66 -8.26 -13.59
C LEU A 84 -14.34 -6.90 -13.39
N SER A 85 -15.01 -6.76 -12.25
CA SER A 85 -15.46 -5.46 -11.75
C SER A 85 -14.28 -4.51 -11.46
N GLY A 86 -14.56 -3.21 -11.32
CA GLY A 86 -13.53 -2.23 -10.99
C GLY A 86 -12.76 -2.53 -9.69
N GLY A 87 -13.47 -3.00 -8.65
CA GLY A 87 -12.86 -3.40 -7.37
C GLY A 87 -11.97 -4.64 -7.51
N GLU A 88 -12.42 -5.64 -8.26
CA GLU A 88 -11.63 -6.83 -8.57
C GLU A 88 -10.38 -6.49 -9.37
N ARG A 89 -10.49 -5.67 -10.42
CA ARG A 89 -9.31 -5.19 -11.17
C ARG A 89 -8.32 -4.49 -10.24
N ASN A 90 -8.82 -3.73 -9.26
CA ASN A 90 -7.95 -3.07 -8.29
C ASN A 90 -7.23 -4.07 -7.36
N ARG A 91 -7.90 -5.16 -6.95
CA ARG A 91 -7.25 -6.27 -6.22
C ARG A 91 -6.15 -6.94 -7.02
N VAL A 92 -6.36 -7.17 -8.32
CA VAL A 92 -5.30 -7.71 -9.21
C VAL A 92 -4.11 -6.75 -9.28
N HIS A 93 -4.38 -5.45 -9.45
CA HIS A 93 -3.35 -4.43 -9.51
C HIS A 93 -2.52 -4.42 -8.23
N LEU A 94 -3.17 -4.41 -7.06
CA LEU A 94 -2.51 -4.45 -5.76
C LEU A 94 -1.63 -5.70 -5.61
N ALA A 95 -2.14 -6.88 -5.94
CA ALA A 95 -1.38 -8.14 -5.88
C ALA A 95 -0.12 -8.09 -6.78
N LYS A 96 -0.24 -7.48 -7.96
CA LYS A 96 0.88 -7.34 -8.89
C LYS A 96 1.95 -6.39 -8.37
N VAL A 97 1.57 -5.26 -7.77
CA VAL A 97 2.55 -4.33 -7.20
C VAL A 97 3.23 -4.92 -5.97
N LEU A 98 2.49 -5.57 -5.08
CA LEU A 98 3.07 -6.22 -3.90
C LEU A 98 4.03 -7.36 -4.29
N ARG A 99 3.81 -8.01 -5.43
CA ARG A 99 4.75 -9.00 -5.98
C ARG A 99 6.05 -8.39 -6.50
N SER A 100 6.03 -7.15 -7.01
CA SER A 100 7.18 -6.52 -7.71
C SER A 100 8.47 -6.44 -6.89
N GLY A 101 8.42 -6.77 -5.60
CA GLY A 101 9.60 -7.12 -4.82
C GLY A 101 10.31 -5.92 -4.20
N GLY A 102 9.61 -4.79 -4.09
CA GLY A 102 10.02 -3.73 -3.18
C GLY A 102 10.05 -4.25 -1.75
N ASN A 103 10.98 -3.77 -0.94
CA ASN A 103 10.98 -3.94 0.51
C ASN A 103 10.49 -2.68 1.23
N VAL A 104 10.24 -1.60 0.49
CA VAL A 104 9.56 -0.40 0.96
C VAL A 104 8.43 -0.08 -0.02
N LEU A 105 7.20 -0.19 0.46
CA LEU A 105 5.99 0.17 -0.28
C LEU A 105 5.68 1.64 -0.03
N LEU A 106 5.39 2.38 -1.09
CA LEU A 106 4.92 3.76 -1.01
C LEU A 106 3.51 3.77 -1.61
N LEU A 107 2.50 4.01 -0.76
CA LEU A 107 1.08 3.99 -1.14
C LEU A 107 0.48 5.38 -0.97
N ASP A 108 -0.05 5.97 -2.05
CA ASP A 108 -0.72 7.27 -2.01
C ASP A 108 -2.25 7.11 -2.11
N GLU A 109 -2.95 7.28 -0.99
CA GLU A 109 -4.39 7.08 -0.84
C GLU A 109 -4.90 5.73 -1.38
N PRO A 110 -4.33 4.59 -0.96
CA PRO A 110 -4.68 3.29 -1.51
C PRO A 110 -6.10 2.84 -1.13
N THR A 111 -6.72 3.50 -0.15
CA THR A 111 -8.07 3.22 0.36
C THR A 111 -9.16 3.82 -0.50
N ASN A 112 -8.84 4.76 -1.40
CA ASN A 112 -9.82 5.38 -2.27
C ASN A 112 -10.38 4.37 -3.27
N ASP A 113 -11.69 4.41 -3.50
CA ASP A 113 -12.43 3.54 -4.42
C ASP A 113 -12.33 2.04 -4.09
N LEU A 114 -11.91 1.67 -2.88
CA LEU A 114 -11.93 0.30 -2.40
C LEU A 114 -13.25 -0.06 -1.74
N ASP A 115 -13.79 -1.22 -2.11
CA ASP A 115 -14.81 -1.88 -1.29
C ASP A 115 -14.20 -2.42 0.01
N VAL A 116 -15.06 -2.68 0.99
CA VAL A 116 -14.67 -3.15 2.34
C VAL A 116 -13.88 -4.45 2.29
N GLU A 117 -14.17 -5.33 1.33
CA GLU A 117 -13.48 -6.61 1.20
C GLU A 117 -12.05 -6.44 0.69
N THR A 118 -11.86 -5.54 -0.27
CA THR A 118 -10.56 -5.20 -0.84
C THR A 118 -9.70 -4.43 0.15
N LEU A 119 -10.31 -3.53 0.94
CA LEU A 119 -9.63 -2.83 2.03
C LEU A 119 -9.06 -3.84 3.03
N ARG A 120 -9.85 -4.83 3.46
CA ARG A 120 -9.39 -5.90 4.36
C ARG A 120 -8.26 -6.73 3.77
N ALA A 121 -8.35 -7.07 2.48
CA ALA A 121 -7.28 -7.81 1.79
C ALA A 121 -5.97 -6.99 1.76
N LEU A 122 -6.04 -5.67 1.55
CA LEU A 122 -4.90 -4.77 1.63
C LEU A 122 -4.32 -4.70 3.05
N GLU A 123 -5.17 -4.57 4.06
CA GLU A 123 -4.77 -4.57 5.48
C GLU A 123 -4.00 -5.86 5.82
N GLU A 124 -4.57 -7.03 5.49
CA GLU A 124 -3.91 -8.32 5.74
C GLU A 124 -2.60 -8.45 4.96
N ALA A 125 -2.56 -7.97 3.71
CA ALA A 125 -1.35 -8.01 2.90
C ALA A 125 -0.24 -7.12 3.49
N LEU A 126 -0.58 -5.94 4.00
CA LEU A 126 0.36 -5.02 4.63
C LEU A 126 0.86 -5.53 5.99
N LEU A 127 -0.02 -6.10 6.81
CA LEU A 127 0.36 -6.70 8.09
C LEU A 127 1.32 -7.88 7.93
N ASN A 128 1.18 -8.64 6.85
CA ASN A 128 2.05 -9.78 6.54
C ASN A 128 3.24 -9.42 5.64
N PHE A 129 3.41 -8.15 5.28
CA PHE A 129 4.48 -7.72 4.39
C PHE A 129 5.81 -7.66 5.16
N PRO A 130 6.86 -8.39 4.74
CA PRO A 130 8.12 -8.48 5.47
C PRO A 130 9.04 -7.26 5.28
N GLY A 131 8.48 -6.09 4.95
CA GLY A 131 9.21 -4.85 4.67
C GLY A 131 8.53 -3.64 5.33
N CYS A 132 8.89 -2.44 4.89
CA CYS A 132 8.27 -1.21 5.36
C CYS A 132 7.17 -0.76 4.40
N ALA A 133 6.13 -0.10 4.91
CA ALA A 133 5.14 0.59 4.10
C ALA A 133 5.00 2.02 4.60
N VAL A 134 5.03 2.97 3.66
CA VAL A 134 4.67 4.38 3.89
C VAL A 134 3.34 4.58 3.20
N VAL A 135 2.30 4.84 3.97
CA VAL A 135 0.93 4.94 3.47
C VAL A 135 0.37 6.31 3.79
N ILE A 136 -0.10 7.00 2.75
CA ILE A 136 -0.93 8.19 2.88
C ILE A 136 -2.37 7.71 2.83
N SER A 137 -3.16 7.99 3.86
CA SER A 137 -4.60 7.71 3.86
C SER A 137 -5.35 8.71 4.72
N HIS A 138 -6.61 8.95 4.38
CA HIS A 138 -7.59 9.63 5.23
C HIS A 138 -8.50 8.66 6.01
N ASP A 139 -8.38 7.34 5.80
CA ASP A 139 -9.18 6.33 6.49
C ASP A 139 -8.60 6.02 7.87
N ARG A 140 -9.30 6.49 8.91
CA ARG A 140 -8.90 6.33 10.31
C ARG A 140 -8.86 4.87 10.73
N TRP A 141 -9.85 4.08 10.32
CA TRP A 141 -9.95 2.67 10.69
C TRP A 141 -8.81 1.87 10.08
N PHE A 142 -8.49 2.15 8.81
CA PHE A 142 -7.37 1.53 8.14
C PHE A 142 -6.05 1.84 8.86
N LEU A 143 -5.79 3.13 9.14
CA LEU A 143 -4.59 3.57 9.85
C LEU A 143 -4.50 2.96 11.26
N ASP A 144 -5.61 2.86 11.99
CA ASP A 144 -5.63 2.25 13.33
C ASP A 144 -5.19 0.79 13.33
N ARG A 145 -5.43 0.07 12.24
CA ARG A 145 -5.10 -1.35 12.11
C ARG A 145 -3.67 -1.61 11.65
N ILE A 146 -3.14 -0.78 10.76
CA ILE A 146 -1.84 -1.05 10.11
C ILE A 146 -0.69 -0.16 10.60
N ALA A 147 -0.98 1.02 11.17
CA ALA A 147 0.06 2.00 11.46
C ALA A 147 0.82 1.62 12.73
N THR A 148 2.15 1.65 12.63
CA THR A 148 3.05 1.60 13.79
C THR A 148 3.57 2.98 14.17
N HIS A 149 3.51 3.92 13.22
CA HIS A 149 3.95 5.31 13.35
C HIS A 149 3.05 6.20 12.52
N ILE A 150 2.82 7.42 12.99
CA ILE A 150 2.08 8.47 12.30
C ILE A 150 3.02 9.64 12.02
N LEU A 151 3.12 10.02 10.74
CA LEU A 151 3.73 11.28 10.31
C LEU A 151 2.60 12.29 10.09
N ALA A 152 2.32 13.10 11.10
CA ALA A 152 1.23 14.06 11.09
C ALA A 152 1.69 15.44 10.60
N PHE A 153 0.95 16.02 9.66
CA PHE A 153 1.16 17.38 9.17
C PHE A 153 0.16 18.28 9.90
N GLU A 154 0.59 18.98 10.95
CA GLU A 154 -0.28 19.72 11.89
C GLU A 154 -0.56 21.18 11.47
N GLY A 155 -0.22 21.56 10.22
CA GLY A 155 -0.28 22.96 9.76
C GLY A 155 0.98 23.74 10.09
N ASP A 156 1.08 24.98 9.63
CA ASP A 156 2.24 25.87 9.85
C ASP A 156 3.61 25.24 9.53
N SER A 157 3.66 24.37 8.52
CA SER A 157 4.83 23.58 8.15
C SER A 157 5.39 22.69 9.29
N GLN A 158 4.58 22.40 10.32
CA GLN A 158 4.92 21.48 11.39
C GLN A 158 4.58 20.05 10.99
N VAL A 159 5.57 19.18 11.13
CA VAL A 159 5.42 17.75 10.93
C VAL A 159 5.84 17.02 12.21
N VAL A 160 4.95 16.22 12.75
CA VAL A 160 5.16 15.46 13.99
C VAL A 160 5.31 13.98 13.64
N TRP A 161 6.37 13.37 14.16
CA TRP A 161 6.56 11.93 14.15
C TRP A 161 6.07 11.34 15.46
N PHE A 162 5.03 10.52 15.39
CA PHE A 162 4.42 9.86 16.53
C PHE A 162 4.58 8.35 16.40
N GLN A 163 4.93 7.68 17.50
CA GLN A 163 4.99 6.22 17.57
C GLN A 163 3.67 5.71 18.14
N GLY A 164 2.94 4.94 17.34
CA GLY A 164 1.59 4.47 17.63
C GLY A 164 0.68 4.58 16.42
N ASN A 165 -0.57 4.20 16.61
CA ASN A 165 -1.60 4.24 15.58
C ASN A 165 -2.32 5.60 15.53
N HIS A 166 -3.35 5.72 14.69
CA HIS A 166 -4.05 7.00 14.50
C HIS A 166 -4.84 7.42 15.76
N GLN A 167 -5.50 6.49 16.43
CA GLN A 167 -6.24 6.74 17.67
C GLN A 167 -5.32 7.27 18.77
N GLU A 168 -4.19 6.61 19.01
CA GLU A 168 -3.19 7.04 19.99
C GLU A 168 -2.62 8.43 19.65
N TYR A 169 -2.40 8.71 18.36
CA TYR A 169 -1.98 10.04 17.90
C TYR A 169 -3.05 11.11 18.19
N VAL A 170 -4.34 10.83 17.97
CA VAL A 170 -5.42 11.79 18.24
C VAL A 170 -5.52 12.11 19.73
N GLU A 171 -5.36 11.11 20.59
CA GLU A 171 -5.32 11.29 22.05
C GLU A 171 -4.14 12.16 22.47
N ASP A 172 -2.95 11.92 21.93
CA ASP A 172 -1.76 12.75 22.16
C ASP A 172 -1.95 14.18 21.65
N PHE A 173 -2.52 14.34 20.45
CA PHE A 173 -2.79 15.64 19.85
C PHE A 173 -3.73 16.48 20.73
N ARG A 174 -4.84 15.89 21.19
CA ARG A 174 -5.77 16.54 22.13
C ARG A 174 -5.09 16.94 23.43
N ARG A 175 -4.23 16.08 23.97
CA ARG A 175 -3.44 16.39 25.18
C ARG A 175 -2.47 17.56 24.97
N ARG A 176 -1.82 17.65 23.80
CA ARG A 176 -0.84 18.70 23.48
C ARG A 176 -1.49 20.05 23.13
N LYS A 177 -2.63 20.04 22.44
CA LYS A 177 -3.24 21.24 21.84
C LYS A 177 -4.56 21.67 22.49
N GLY A 178 -5.13 20.89 23.40
CA GLY A 178 -6.42 21.15 24.05
C GLY A 178 -7.63 20.97 23.11
N ASP A 179 -8.82 21.36 23.57
CA ASP A 179 -10.11 21.26 22.83
C ASP A 179 -10.20 22.15 21.57
N ALA A 180 -9.09 22.74 21.10
CA ALA A 180 -9.03 23.47 19.83
C ALA A 180 -9.01 22.53 18.60
N ALA A 181 -9.53 21.30 18.75
CA ALA A 181 -9.34 20.16 17.84
C ALA A 181 -10.68 19.57 17.33
N ASP A 182 -11.73 20.39 17.27
CA ASP A 182 -12.97 20.09 16.52
C ASP A 182 -13.01 20.85 15.19
#